data_AF-A0A1Q3AQ20-F1
#
_entry.id   AF-A0A1Q3AQ20-F1
#
_cell.length_a   1.000
_cell.length_b   1.000
_cell.length_c   1.000
_cell.angle_alpha   90.00
_cell.angle_beta   90.00
_cell.angle_gamma   90.00
#
_symmetry.space_group_name_H-M   'P 1'
#
loop_
_entity.id
_entity.type
_entity.pdbx_description
1 polymer ?
#
loop_
_entity_poly.entity_id
_entity_poly.type
_entity_poly.pdbx_seq_one_letter_code
_entity_poly.pdbx_strand_id
1 'polypeptide(L)'
;LHKQDTKELDVLKDENAKLQMKQLRLLGKDLAGLNLKELQQLEQQLNEGLSAVKKKKVRQNLDLPSIYFTRVLHKRDSIGSVIEELRGFFSSTDIPNYFDYRPVERKNSLINYGGASPDVAYDSMIERGDSDTTLHLGPPTDVYHKRKAPERDAHSNDSGS
;
A
#
# COMPACT_ATOMS: atom_id res chain seq x y z
N LEU A 1 -52.52 38.22 -10.43
CA LEU A 1 -51.70 37.07 -10.02
C LEU A 1 -51.86 35.91 -10.99
N HIS A 2 -52.93 35.09 -10.91
CA HIS A 2 -53.08 33.87 -11.74
C HIS A 2 -52.79 34.00 -13.25
N LYS A 3 -53.18 35.09 -13.91
CA LYS A 3 -52.94 35.29 -15.36
C LYS A 3 -51.48 35.60 -15.72
N GLN A 4 -50.70 36.12 -14.78
CA GLN A 4 -49.29 36.42 -14.97
C GLN A 4 -48.46 35.16 -14.72
N ASP A 5 -48.79 34.43 -13.65
CA ASP A 5 -48.17 33.15 -13.32
C ASP A 5 -48.32 32.13 -14.47
N THR A 6 -49.48 32.10 -15.14
CA THR A 6 -49.68 31.23 -16.32
C THR A 6 -48.80 31.60 -17.52
N LYS A 7 -48.52 32.89 -17.72
CA LYS A 7 -47.67 33.35 -18.83
C LYS A 7 -46.20 33.05 -18.57
N GLU A 8 -45.75 33.26 -17.33
CA GLU A 8 -44.40 32.93 -16.91
C GLU A 8 -44.15 31.42 -16.99
N LEU A 9 -45.14 30.60 -16.60
CA LEU A 9 -45.08 29.15 -16.73
C LEU A 9 -44.93 28.72 -18.21
N ASP A 10 -45.67 29.33 -19.12
CA ASP A 10 -45.59 29.04 -20.55
C ASP A 10 -44.19 29.37 -21.13
N VAL A 11 -43.64 30.53 -20.77
CA VAL A 11 -42.28 30.93 -21.14
C VAL A 11 -41.23 29.93 -20.63
N LEU A 12 -41.34 29.52 -19.36
CA LEU A 12 -40.43 28.53 -18.77
C LEU A 12 -40.55 27.17 -19.46
N LYS A 13 -41.75 26.78 -19.87
CA LYS A 13 -41.98 25.52 -20.58
C LYS A 13 -41.33 25.54 -21.96
N ASP A 14 -41.43 26.65 -22.69
CA ASP A 14 -40.77 26.85 -23.97
C ASP A 14 -39.24 26.86 -23.84
N GLU A 15 -38.71 27.54 -22.82
CA GLU A 15 -37.27 27.54 -22.57
C GLU A 15 -36.76 26.13 -22.22
N ASN A 16 -37.51 25.38 -21.42
CA ASN A 16 -37.18 24.00 -21.10
C ASN A 16 -37.16 23.12 -22.36
N ALA A 17 -38.19 23.24 -23.23
CA ALA A 17 -38.21 22.53 -24.51
C ALA A 17 -37.00 22.88 -25.39
N LYS A 18 -36.61 24.16 -25.44
CA LYS A 18 -35.43 24.62 -26.17
C LYS A 18 -34.13 24.06 -25.58
N LEU A 19 -34.00 23.99 -24.26
CA LEU A 19 -32.83 23.41 -23.59
C LEU A 19 -32.73 21.91 -23.84
N GLN A 20 -33.84 21.18 -23.73
CA GLN A 20 -33.90 19.75 -24.04
C GLN A 20 -33.48 19.48 -25.49
N MET A 21 -33.96 20.31 -26.43
CA MET A 21 -33.55 20.23 -27.83
C MET A 21 -32.04 20.42 -28.01
N LYS A 22 -31.47 21.45 -27.37
CA LYS A 22 -30.02 21.67 -27.40
C LYS A 22 -29.24 20.50 -26.80
N GLN A 23 -29.72 19.91 -25.70
CA GLN A 23 -29.09 18.75 -25.08
C GLN A 23 -29.10 17.54 -26.02
N LEU A 24 -30.22 17.26 -26.70
CA LEU A 24 -30.29 16.19 -27.70
C LEU A 24 -29.26 16.40 -28.80
N ARG A 25 -29.14 17.62 -29.33
CA ARG A 25 -28.14 17.96 -30.36
C ARG A 25 -26.71 17.77 -29.88
N LEU A 26 -26.39 18.20 -28.66
CA LEU A 26 -25.08 17.95 -28.03
C LEU A 26 -24.79 16.46 -27.84
N LEU A 27 -25.82 15.62 -27.72
CA LEU A 27 -25.71 14.15 -27.68
C LEU A 27 -25.68 13.50 -29.07
N GLY A 28 -25.66 14.29 -30.15
CA GLY A 28 -25.68 13.80 -31.52
C GLY A 28 -27.06 13.33 -32.02
N LYS A 29 -28.14 13.71 -31.32
CA LYS A 29 -29.52 13.39 -31.67
C LYS A 29 -30.24 14.61 -32.25
N ASP A 30 -31.30 14.40 -33.01
CA ASP A 30 -32.13 15.46 -33.61
C ASP A 30 -31.32 16.54 -34.36
N LEU A 31 -30.40 16.08 -35.21
CA LEU A 31 -29.58 16.94 -36.07
C LEU A 31 -30.28 17.27 -37.40
N ALA A 32 -31.35 16.56 -37.72
CA ALA A 32 -32.18 16.81 -38.90
C ALA A 32 -32.83 18.20 -38.74
N GLY A 33 -32.48 19.13 -39.65
CA GLY A 33 -32.93 20.53 -39.58
C GLY A 33 -31.82 21.53 -39.22
N LEU A 34 -30.63 21.05 -38.85
CA LEU A 34 -29.45 21.91 -38.80
C LEU A 34 -28.84 22.07 -40.19
N ASN A 35 -28.42 23.29 -40.51
CA ASN A 35 -27.60 23.54 -41.70
C ASN A 35 -26.11 23.22 -41.45
N LEU A 36 -25.30 23.20 -42.51
CA LEU A 36 -23.88 22.86 -42.42
C LEU A 36 -23.11 23.75 -41.43
N LYS A 37 -23.41 25.05 -41.38
CA LYS A 37 -22.72 25.99 -40.48
C LYS A 37 -23.08 25.72 -39.02
N GLU A 38 -24.34 25.42 -38.74
CA GLU A 38 -24.79 25.05 -37.40
C GLU A 38 -24.19 23.71 -36.93
N LEU A 39 -24.06 22.75 -37.84
CA LEU A 39 -23.37 21.49 -37.57
C LEU A 39 -21.88 21.72 -37.26
N GLN A 40 -21.19 22.54 -38.04
CA GLN A 40 -19.79 22.91 -37.78
C GLN A 40 -19.62 23.61 -36.43
N GLN A 41 -20.54 24.51 -36.07
CA GLN A 41 -20.54 25.17 -34.76
C GLN A 41 -20.75 24.16 -33.62
N LEU A 42 -21.68 23.22 -33.79
CA LEU A 42 -21.92 22.16 -32.82
C LEU A 42 -20.69 21.27 -32.64
N GLU A 43 -20.06 20.87 -33.75
CA GLU A 43 -18.82 20.10 -33.74
C GLU A 43 -17.70 20.85 -33.01
N GLN A 44 -17.52 22.14 -33.30
CA GLN A 44 -16.54 22.97 -32.60
C GLN A 44 -16.82 23.02 -31.09
N GLN A 45 -18.06 23.26 -30.68
CA GLN A 45 -18.45 23.30 -29.26
C GLN A 45 -18.17 21.98 -28.55
N LEU A 46 -18.46 20.85 -29.20
CA LEU A 46 -18.17 19.52 -28.66
C LEU A 46 -16.66 19.29 -28.53
N ASN A 47 -15.88 19.65 -29.54
CA ASN A 47 -14.42 19.51 -29.53
C ASN A 47 -13.76 20.35 -28.43
N GLU A 48 -14.20 21.60 -28.26
CA GLU A 48 -13.74 22.48 -27.19
C GLU A 48 -14.12 21.92 -25.81
N GLY A 49 -15.37 21.49 -25.64
CA GLY A 49 -15.87 20.87 -24.42
C GLY A 49 -15.10 19.60 -24.05
N LEU A 50 -14.89 18.70 -25.00
CA LEU A 50 -14.11 17.47 -24.82
C LEU A 50 -12.66 17.78 -24.44
N SER A 51 -12.04 18.77 -25.09
CA SER A 51 -10.69 19.22 -24.77
C SER A 51 -10.60 19.77 -23.35
N ALA A 52 -11.59 20.55 -22.91
CA ALA A 52 -11.65 21.07 -21.55
C ALA A 52 -11.82 19.95 -20.51
N VAL A 53 -12.70 18.97 -20.76
CA VAL A 53 -12.90 17.80 -19.89
C VAL A 53 -11.62 16.96 -19.82
N LYS A 54 -10.98 16.69 -20.96
CA LYS A 54 -9.71 15.96 -21.03
C LYS A 54 -8.63 16.67 -20.20
N LYS A 55 -8.45 17.98 -20.38
CA LYS A 55 -7.49 18.77 -19.60
C LYS A 55 -7.79 18.74 -18.10
N LYS A 56 -9.06 18.82 -17.70
CA LYS A 56 -9.47 18.72 -16.30
C LYS A 56 -9.15 17.34 -15.72
N LYS A 57 -9.45 16.26 -16.46
CA LYS A 57 -9.17 14.89 -16.04
C LYS A 57 -7.67 14.62 -15.91
N VAL A 58 -6.86 15.10 -16.85
CA VAL A 58 -5.40 15.00 -16.80
C VAL A 58 -4.86 15.72 -15.56
N ARG A 59 -5.26 16.97 -15.32
CA ARG A 59 -4.85 17.71 -14.10
C ARG A 59 -5.19 16.93 -12.83
N GLN A 60 -6.45 16.51 -12.66
CA GLN A 60 -6.85 15.73 -11.48
C GLN A 60 -6.03 14.45 -11.30
N ASN A 61 -5.75 13.73 -12.39
CA ASN A 61 -4.96 12.50 -12.34
C ASN A 61 -3.46 12.74 -12.10
N LEU A 62 -2.91 13.92 -12.39
CA LEU A 62 -1.50 14.26 -12.13
C LEU A 62 -1.31 14.93 -10.77
N ASP A 63 -2.25 15.77 -10.33
CA ASP A 63 -2.17 16.51 -9.07
C ASP A 63 -2.13 15.55 -7.87
N LEU A 64 -2.94 14.49 -7.91
CA LEU A 64 -2.97 13.47 -6.86
C LEU A 64 -1.58 12.80 -6.69
N PRO A 65 -1.02 12.09 -7.70
CA PRO A 65 0.32 11.51 -7.61
C PRO A 65 1.42 12.53 -7.31
N SER A 66 1.35 13.74 -7.85
CA SER A 66 2.33 14.80 -7.60
C SER A 66 2.39 15.15 -6.10
N ILE A 67 1.23 15.39 -5.47
CA ILE A 67 1.14 15.69 -4.03
C ILE A 67 1.66 14.51 -3.19
N TYR A 68 1.30 13.27 -3.54
CA TYR A 68 1.82 12.09 -2.85
C TYR A 68 3.34 11.97 -2.99
N PHE A 69 3.88 12.17 -4.19
CA PHE A 69 5.31 12.11 -4.47
C PHE A 69 6.07 13.17 -3.68
N THR A 70 5.64 14.43 -3.70
CA THR A 70 6.24 15.51 -2.90
C THR A 70 6.24 15.20 -1.41
N ARG A 71 5.14 14.64 -0.87
CA ARG A 71 5.07 14.25 0.54
C ARG A 71 6.05 13.13 0.88
N VAL A 72 6.17 12.12 0.03
CA VAL A 72 7.12 11.01 0.21
C VAL A 72 8.55 11.53 0.15
N LEU A 73 8.87 12.41 -0.80
CA LEU A 73 10.20 13.03 -0.89
C LEU A 73 10.54 13.82 0.38
N HIS A 74 9.66 14.69 0.86
CA HIS A 74 9.91 15.44 2.09
C HIS A 74 10.14 14.52 3.30
N LYS A 75 9.37 13.44 3.43
CA LYS A 75 9.59 12.44 4.50
C LYS A 75 10.94 11.76 4.37
N ARG A 76 11.32 11.34 3.16
CA ARG A 76 12.61 10.72 2.88
C ARG A 76 13.75 11.67 3.22
N ASP A 77 13.66 12.93 2.81
CA ASP A 77 14.71 13.93 3.04
C ASP A 77 14.85 14.25 4.53
N SER A 78 13.74 14.31 5.28
CA SER A 78 13.75 14.44 6.73
C SER A 78 14.43 13.24 7.42
N ILE A 79 14.11 12.01 7.01
CA ILE A 79 14.77 10.80 7.54
C ILE A 79 16.27 10.82 7.18
N GLY A 80 16.62 11.20 5.95
CA GLY A 80 18.00 11.36 5.51
C GLY A 80 18.77 12.32 6.41
N SER A 81 18.20 13.50 6.69
CA SER A 81 18.81 14.48 7.61
C SER A 81 19.11 13.91 8.99
N VAL A 82 18.18 13.12 9.57
CA VAL A 82 18.39 12.48 10.88
C VAL A 82 19.51 11.44 10.82
N ILE A 83 19.59 10.65 9.74
CA ILE A 83 20.67 9.67 9.53
C ILE A 83 22.03 10.38 9.41
N GLU A 84 22.09 11.49 8.66
CA GLU A 84 23.30 12.29 8.50
C GLU A 84 23.76 12.89 9.84
N GLU A 85 22.83 13.45 10.63
CA GLU A 85 23.09 14.02 11.95
C GLU A 85 23.59 12.95 12.92
N LEU A 86 22.91 11.79 12.99
CA LEU A 86 23.33 10.64 13.77
C LEU A 86 24.73 10.18 13.37
N ARG A 87 25.00 10.03 12.07
CA ARG A 87 26.33 9.65 11.59
C ARG A 87 27.39 10.68 11.95
N GLY A 88 27.06 11.98 11.96
CA GLY A 88 27.94 13.04 12.45
C GLY A 88 28.35 12.84 13.91
N PHE A 89 27.43 12.41 14.77
CA PHE A 89 27.75 12.04 16.17
C PHE A 89 28.69 10.83 16.26
N PHE A 90 28.52 9.84 15.38
CA PHE A 90 29.38 8.65 15.35
C PHE A 90 30.71 8.84 14.59
N SER A 91 30.93 9.99 13.95
CA SER A 91 32.15 10.28 13.18
C SER A 91 33.25 10.97 13.98
N SER A 92 33.02 11.29 15.26
CA SER A 92 33.96 12.09 16.08
C SER A 92 34.54 11.36 17.30
N THR A 93 34.47 10.03 17.38
CA THR A 93 35.16 9.32 18.47
C THR A 93 35.77 8.05 17.91
N ASP A 94 37.01 7.77 18.28
CA ASP A 94 37.62 6.45 18.19
C ASP A 94 36.65 5.41 18.76
N ILE A 95 35.89 4.75 17.89
CA ILE A 95 35.03 3.63 18.29
C ILE A 95 35.96 2.44 18.50
N PRO A 96 36.08 1.86 19.70
CA PRO A 96 36.74 0.58 19.88
C PRO A 96 35.98 -0.43 19.03
N ASN A 97 36.69 -1.08 18.10
CA ASN A 97 36.14 -2.04 17.15
C ASN A 97 35.40 -3.17 17.87
N TYR A 98 34.08 -3.02 18.05
CA TYR A 98 33.22 -4.04 18.66
C TYR A 98 32.93 -5.20 17.69
N PHE A 99 33.32 -5.08 16.41
CA PHE A 99 33.06 -6.09 15.38
C PHE A 99 34.17 -7.16 15.26
N ASP A 100 35.23 -7.11 16.07
CA ASP A 100 36.32 -8.11 16.03
C ASP A 100 35.99 -9.45 16.71
N TYR A 101 34.73 -9.72 17.05
CA TYR A 101 34.29 -11.09 17.35
C TYR A 101 34.18 -11.90 16.06
N ARG A 102 35.34 -12.26 15.48
CA ARG A 102 35.44 -13.26 14.41
C ARG A 102 35.08 -14.62 15.01
N PRO A 103 34.01 -15.30 14.56
CA PRO A 103 33.78 -16.68 14.97
C PRO A 103 34.94 -17.53 14.42
N VAL A 104 35.66 -18.20 15.31
CA VAL A 104 36.62 -19.24 14.94
C VAL A 104 35.85 -20.29 14.14
N GLU A 105 36.27 -20.51 12.89
CA GLU A 105 35.75 -21.58 12.04
C GLU A 105 36.02 -22.94 12.72
N ARG A 106 35.03 -23.47 13.46
CA ARG A 106 35.02 -24.88 13.83
C ARG A 106 34.66 -25.69 12.59
N LYS A 107 35.69 -26.19 11.90
CA LYS A 107 35.56 -27.28 10.93
C LYS A 107 36.17 -28.54 11.53
N ASN A 108 35.27 -29.45 11.89
CA ASN A 108 35.56 -30.78 12.36
C ASN A 108 35.53 -31.73 11.16
N SER A 109 36.65 -32.37 10.83
CA SER A 109 36.70 -33.78 10.35
C SER A 109 38.17 -34.17 10.24
N LEU A 110 38.66 -35.02 11.15
CA LEU A 110 38.80 -36.48 10.98
C LEU A 110 40.26 -36.82 10.65
N ILE A 111 40.95 -37.49 11.60
CA ILE A 111 41.95 -38.58 11.45
C ILE A 111 42.85 -38.60 12.71
N ASN A 112 42.76 -39.71 13.47
CA ASN A 112 43.75 -40.47 14.27
C ASN A 112 45.00 -39.74 14.80
N TYR A 113 45.48 -39.88 16.04
CA TYR A 113 45.72 -41.05 16.89
C TYR A 113 45.58 -40.62 18.37
N GLY A 114 44.96 -41.38 19.28
CA GLY A 114 45.65 -42.41 20.05
C GLY A 114 46.25 -41.86 21.36
N GLY A 115 45.60 -42.13 22.50
CA GLY A 115 46.25 -42.20 23.82
C GLY A 115 45.84 -41.16 24.88
N ALA A 116 45.39 -41.70 26.03
CA ALA A 116 45.40 -41.14 27.39
C ALA A 116 44.20 -40.28 27.89
N SER A 117 43.29 -41.00 28.59
CA SER A 117 42.65 -40.72 29.90
C SER A 117 43.36 -39.66 30.78
N PRO A 118 42.72 -38.89 31.71
CA PRO A 118 41.66 -39.29 32.66
C PRO A 118 40.46 -38.31 32.77
N ASP A 119 39.22 -38.79 32.92
CA ASP A 119 38.53 -39.08 34.19
C ASP A 119 38.57 -37.94 35.21
N VAL A 120 37.49 -37.13 35.28
CA VAL A 120 36.81 -36.74 36.53
C VAL A 120 35.35 -36.42 36.19
N ALA A 121 34.45 -37.18 36.80
CA ALA A 121 33.00 -37.02 36.78
C ALA A 121 32.52 -35.64 37.25
N TYR A 122 31.41 -35.13 36.69
CA TYR A 122 30.46 -34.41 37.54
C TYR A 122 29.02 -34.76 37.15
N ASP A 123 28.32 -35.15 38.20
CA ASP A 123 27.02 -35.78 38.30
C ASP A 123 25.90 -34.85 37.81
N SER A 124 24.94 -35.42 37.08
CA SER A 124 23.71 -34.74 36.73
C SER A 124 22.75 -34.84 37.90
N MET A 125 22.50 -33.73 38.60
CA MET A 125 21.38 -33.66 39.52
C MET A 125 20.53 -32.41 39.26
N ILE A 126 19.40 -32.69 38.61
CA ILE A 126 18.23 -31.84 38.53
C ILE A 126 17.59 -31.83 39.93
N GLU A 127 17.47 -30.68 40.58
CA GLU A 127 16.21 -30.32 41.23
C GLU A 127 16.06 -28.82 41.51
N ARG A 128 14.87 -28.34 41.13
CA ARG A 128 14.04 -27.28 41.71
C ARG A 128 14.68 -26.10 42.43
N GLY A 129 14.19 -24.93 42.04
CA GLY A 129 13.77 -23.92 43.01
C GLY A 129 14.18 -22.53 42.62
N ASP A 130 13.21 -21.80 42.07
CA ASP A 130 13.13 -20.34 41.93
C ASP A 130 14.24 -19.61 41.15
N SER A 131 13.76 -18.90 40.12
CA SER A 131 14.44 -17.80 39.44
C SER A 131 15.77 -18.14 38.76
N ASP A 132 15.74 -18.24 37.44
CA ASP A 132 16.44 -17.27 36.60
C ASP A 132 16.06 -17.43 35.13
N THR A 133 15.72 -16.31 34.53
CA THR A 133 15.43 -16.14 33.11
C THR A 133 16.61 -16.61 32.26
N THR A 134 16.59 -17.87 31.80
CA THR A 134 17.52 -18.35 30.79
C THR A 134 16.82 -18.42 29.45
N LEU A 135 17.00 -17.35 28.65
CA LEU A 135 16.64 -17.35 27.24
C LEU A 135 17.63 -18.24 26.49
N HIS A 136 17.20 -19.44 26.11
CA HIS A 136 17.95 -20.25 25.17
C HIS A 136 17.91 -19.60 23.78
N LEU A 137 18.89 -18.74 23.48
CA LEU A 137 19.11 -18.13 22.16
C LEU A 137 19.96 -19.04 21.25
N GLY A 138 19.75 -20.34 21.36
CA GLY A 138 20.30 -21.34 20.43
C GLY A 138 19.20 -21.77 19.47
N PRO A 139 19.52 -22.03 18.18
CA PRO A 139 18.52 -22.49 17.23
C PRO A 139 17.86 -23.77 17.76
N PRO A 140 16.53 -23.92 17.66
CA PRO A 140 15.84 -25.14 18.07
C PRO A 140 16.54 -26.33 17.41
N THR A 141 16.97 -27.32 18.20
CA THR A 141 17.48 -28.56 17.61
C THR A 141 16.30 -29.16 16.87
N ASP A 142 16.43 -29.21 15.54
CA ASP A 142 15.42 -29.59 14.57
C ASP A 142 15.10 -31.08 14.74
N VAL A 143 14.36 -31.41 15.81
CA VAL A 143 13.68 -32.70 15.90
C VAL A 143 12.51 -32.59 14.96
N TYR A 144 12.73 -33.07 13.73
CA TYR A 144 11.72 -33.30 12.71
C TYR A 144 10.56 -34.11 13.28
N HIS A 145 9.55 -33.45 13.83
CA HIS A 145 8.25 -34.06 14.01
C HIS A 145 7.45 -33.89 12.71
N LYS A 146 7.30 -35.03 12.05
CA LYS A 146 6.61 -35.26 10.78
C LYS A 146 5.24 -34.57 10.73
N ARG A 147 4.92 -34.01 9.55
CA ARG A 147 3.58 -33.50 9.18
C ARG A 147 2.46 -34.48 9.56
N LYS A 148 1.38 -33.97 10.14
CA LYS A 148 0.03 -34.51 9.93
C LYS A 148 -0.87 -33.40 9.37
N ALA A 149 -1.59 -33.73 8.31
CA ALA A 149 -2.77 -33.02 7.81
C ALA A 149 -3.82 -34.09 7.46
N PRO A 150 -5.09 -33.74 7.27
CA PRO A 150 -6.00 -32.95 8.10
C PRO A 150 -7.15 -33.83 8.62
N GLU A 151 -7.78 -33.50 9.76
CA GLU A 151 -9.08 -34.09 10.12
C GLU A 151 -10.15 -32.99 10.14
N ARG A 152 -11.24 -33.32 9.45
CA ARG A 152 -12.40 -32.52 9.12
C ARG A 152 -13.44 -32.81 10.18
N ASP A 153 -13.98 -31.80 10.84
CA ASP A 153 -15.28 -31.93 11.50
C ASP A 153 -16.18 -30.75 11.14
N ALA A 154 -17.32 -31.12 10.58
CA ALA A 154 -18.43 -30.26 10.25
C ALA A 154 -19.47 -30.34 11.38
N HIS A 155 -19.82 -29.21 11.99
CA HIS A 155 -21.00 -29.07 12.87
C HIS A 155 -21.62 -27.69 12.53
N SER A 156 -22.79 -27.58 11.86
CA SER A 156 -24.19 -27.73 12.36
C SER A 156 -24.53 -26.64 13.41
N ASN A 157 -25.56 -25.77 13.33
CA ASN A 157 -26.96 -25.83 12.87
C ASN A 157 -27.38 -24.46 12.25
N ASP A 158 -28.27 -24.39 11.25
CA ASP A 158 -29.75 -24.37 11.31
C ASP A 158 -30.37 -23.64 12.51
N SER A 159 -31.08 -22.55 12.21
CA SER A 159 -32.23 -22.07 12.97
C SER A 159 -33.10 -21.26 12.02
N GLY A 160 -34.04 -21.94 11.40
CA GLY A 160 -35.16 -21.33 10.70
C GLY A 160 -36.10 -20.58 11.64
N SER A 161 -36.69 -19.51 11.11
CA SER A 161 -38.11 -19.14 11.23
C SER A 161 -38.47 -18.27 10.02
#